data_AF-A0A256ZNA7-F1
#
_entry.id   AF-A0A256ZNA7-F1
#
_cell.length_a   1.000
_cell.length_b   1.000
_cell.length_c   1.000
_cell.angle_alpha   90.00
_cell.angle_beta   90.00
_cell.angle_gamma   90.00
#
_symmetry.space_group_name_H-M   'P 1'
#
loop_
_entity.id
_entity.type
_entity.pdbx_description
1 polymer ?
#
loop_
_entity_poly.entity_id
_entity_poly.type
_entity_poly.pdbx_seq_one_letter_code
_entity_poly.pdbx_strand_id
1 'polypeptide(L)'
;MIPSWSHDPSLELKKILKKLPKDLRKKVNRIGEIAHELAPEHGRTTYGEPLKGLTPWEIYDEKISKRILNEAKEAVKLMKEVLERIWK
;
A
#
# COMPACT_ATOMS: atom_id res chain seq x y z
N MET A 1 12.72 -10.98 14.66
CA MET A 1 12.91 -10.35 13.33
C MET A 1 11.53 -9.99 12.83
N ILE A 2 11.30 -8.71 12.47
CA ILE A 2 10.04 -8.29 11.84
C ILE A 2 10.11 -8.74 10.37
N PRO A 3 9.09 -9.44 9.85
CA PRO A 3 9.08 -9.82 8.44
C PRO A 3 9.24 -8.62 7.50
N SER A 4 9.91 -8.82 6.36
CA SER A 4 10.10 -7.78 5.33
C SER A 4 8.80 -7.13 4.87
N TRP A 5 7.70 -7.89 4.92
CA TRP A 5 6.37 -7.48 4.49
C TRP A 5 5.54 -6.77 5.57
N SER A 6 6.04 -6.62 6.81
CA SER A 6 5.23 -6.09 7.91
C SER A 6 4.74 -4.66 7.69
N HIS A 7 5.49 -3.87 6.92
CA HIS A 7 5.11 -2.52 6.53
C HIS A 7 5.00 -2.35 5.02
N ASP A 8 5.76 -3.13 4.25
CA ASP A 8 5.75 -3.07 2.80
C ASP A 8 5.70 -4.48 2.17
N PRO A 9 4.50 -4.99 1.82
CA PRO A 9 4.35 -6.28 1.15
C PRO A 9 4.65 -6.24 -0.36
N SER A 10 5.04 -5.10 -0.94
CA SER A 10 5.15 -4.93 -2.40
C SER A 10 6.11 -5.92 -3.07
N LEU A 11 7.25 -6.22 -2.42
CA LEU A 11 8.22 -7.20 -2.94
C LEU A 11 7.64 -8.61 -2.97
N GLU A 12 6.82 -8.97 -1.98
CA GLU A 12 6.20 -10.29 -1.93
C GLU A 12 5.09 -10.42 -2.97
N LEU A 13 4.31 -9.36 -3.16
CA LEU A 13 3.34 -9.26 -4.25
C LEU A 13 4.02 -9.39 -5.62
N LYS A 14 5.18 -8.74 -5.80
CA LYS A 14 5.97 -8.83 -7.05
C LYS A 14 6.47 -10.26 -7.33
N LYS A 15 6.92 -10.98 -6.29
CA LYS A 15 7.40 -12.38 -6.42
C LYS A 15 6.29 -13.32 -6.88
N ILE A 16 5.04 -13.09 -6.48
CA ILE A 16 3.92 -13.98 -6.86
C ILE A 16 3.30 -13.64 -8.23
N LEU A 17 3.60 -12.49 -8.85
CA LEU A 17 3.02 -12.09 -10.13
C LEU A 17 3.13 -13.15 -11.22
N LYS A 18 4.28 -13.86 -11.30
CA LYS A 18 4.50 -14.90 -12.31
C LYS A 18 3.61 -16.13 -12.10
N LYS A 19 3.14 -16.37 -10.88
CA LYS A 19 2.26 -17.48 -10.50
C LYS A 19 0.78 -17.16 -10.72
N LEU A 20 0.44 -15.89 -10.97
CA LEU A 20 -0.93 -15.45 -11.14
C LEU A 20 -1.39 -15.53 -12.61
N PRO A 21 -2.70 -15.77 -12.85
CA PRO A 21 -3.35 -15.53 -14.13
C PRO A 21 -3.04 -14.13 -14.69
N LYS A 22 -2.85 -14.01 -16.00
CA LYS A 22 -2.39 -12.76 -16.64
C LYS A 22 -3.32 -11.57 -16.35
N ASP A 23 -4.62 -11.81 -16.30
CA ASP A 23 -5.67 -10.84 -16.00
C ASP A 23 -5.57 -10.28 -14.58
N LEU A 24 -5.04 -11.04 -13.62
CA LEU A 24 -4.86 -10.60 -12.23
C LEU A 24 -3.54 -9.86 -11.99
N ARG A 25 -2.53 -10.06 -12.84
CA ARG A 25 -1.19 -9.48 -12.64
C ARG A 25 -1.20 -7.96 -12.55
N LYS A 26 -1.98 -7.30 -13.42
CA LYS A 26 -2.08 -5.83 -13.40
C LYS A 26 -2.68 -5.32 -12.08
N LYS A 27 -3.71 -5.99 -11.57
CA LYS A 27 -4.35 -5.65 -10.28
C LYS A 27 -3.38 -5.85 -9.13
N VAL A 28 -2.70 -7.00 -9.06
CA VAL A 28 -1.75 -7.29 -7.99
C VAL A 28 -0.52 -6.39 -8.04
N ASN A 29 -0.06 -6.02 -9.23
CA ASN A 29 1.02 -5.04 -9.38
C ASN A 29 0.59 -3.67 -8.83
N ARG A 30 -0.62 -3.21 -9.16
CA ARG A 30 -1.16 -1.94 -8.64
C ARG A 30 -1.33 -1.95 -7.12
N ILE A 31 -1.77 -3.06 -6.54
CA ILE A 31 -1.81 -3.23 -5.07
C ILE A 31 -0.40 -3.07 -4.49
N GLY A 32 0.61 -3.69 -5.11
CA GLY A 32 2.00 -3.58 -4.69
C GLY A 32 2.57 -2.16 -4.79
N GLU A 33 2.25 -1.42 -5.85
CA GLU A 33 2.64 -0.01 -6.01
C GLU A 33 2.08 0.86 -4.87
N ILE A 34 0.76 0.76 -4.62
CA ILE A 34 0.11 1.52 -3.54
C ILE A 34 0.70 1.15 -2.17
N ALA A 35 0.91 -0.15 -1.92
CA ALA A 35 1.47 -0.61 -0.65
C ALA A 35 2.89 -0.08 -0.41
N HIS A 36 3.72 -0.04 -1.45
CA HIS A 36 5.07 0.53 -1.38
C HIS A 36 5.04 2.04 -1.12
N GLU A 37 4.25 2.77 -1.90
CA GLU A 37 4.12 4.23 -1.79
C GLU A 37 3.61 4.66 -0.41
N LEU A 38 2.66 3.91 0.17
CA LEU A 38 2.05 4.23 1.45
C LEU A 38 2.76 3.59 2.66
N ALA A 39 3.76 2.73 2.44
CA ALA A 39 4.47 2.09 3.55
C ALA A 39 5.03 3.09 4.57
N PRO A 40 5.78 4.16 4.18
CA PRO A 40 6.36 5.10 5.15
C PRO A 40 5.33 5.83 6.03
N GLU A 41 4.08 5.91 5.56
CA GLU A 41 2.99 6.63 6.22
C GLU A 41 2.64 6.01 7.57
N HIS A 42 2.94 4.73 7.81
CA HIS A 42 2.74 4.08 9.12
C HIS A 42 3.51 4.80 10.24
N GLY A 43 4.71 5.31 9.93
CA GLY A 43 5.54 6.04 10.88
C GLY A 43 5.21 7.53 10.87
N ARG A 44 5.06 8.12 9.68
CA ARG A 44 4.85 9.55 9.51
C ARG A 44 3.52 10.05 10.10
N THR A 45 2.47 9.24 10.05
CA THR A 45 1.16 9.60 10.64
C THR A 45 1.16 9.57 12.17
N THR A 46 2.10 8.84 12.79
CA THR A 46 2.23 8.75 14.26
C THR A 46 3.25 9.75 14.81
N TYR A 47 4.40 9.87 14.14
CA TYR A 47 5.57 10.58 14.66
C TYR A 47 5.95 11.81 13.84
N GLY A 48 5.31 12.04 12.70
CA GLY A 48 5.69 13.09 11.75
C GLY A 48 6.99 12.74 11.02
N GLU A 49 7.80 13.75 10.70
CA GLU A 49 9.15 13.58 10.16
C GLU A 49 10.16 14.14 11.18
N PRO A 50 10.61 13.35 12.17
CA PRO A 50 11.45 13.82 13.27
C PRO A 50 12.74 14.51 12.80
N LEU A 51 13.37 13.97 11.74
CA LEU A 51 14.60 14.54 11.17
C LEU A 51 14.40 15.93 10.54
N LYS A 52 13.15 16.29 10.22
CA LYS A 52 12.77 17.60 9.67
C LYS A 52 12.07 18.49 10.70
N GLY A 53 11.82 17.99 11.90
CA GLY A 53 11.07 18.70 12.93
C GLY A 53 9.59 18.93 12.60
N LEU A 54 9.01 18.14 11.67
CA LEU A 54 7.62 18.29 11.25
C LEU A 54 6.72 17.30 11.99
N THR A 55 5.63 17.80 12.56
CA THR A 55 4.55 16.98 13.12
C THR A 55 3.64 16.43 12.02
N PRO A 56 2.83 15.38 12.30
CA PRO A 56 1.82 14.91 11.34
C PRO A 56 0.91 16.04 10.82
N TRP A 57 0.50 16.97 11.68
CA TRP A 57 -0.38 18.08 11.32
C TRP A 57 0.23 19.06 10.30
N GLU A 58 1.55 19.13 10.23
CA GLU A 58 2.27 19.97 9.26
C GLU A 58 2.54 19.24 7.94
N ILE A 59 2.44 17.90 7.94
CA ILE A 59 2.69 17.07 6.77
C ILE A 59 1.41 16.82 5.97
N TYR A 60 0.28 16.65 6.67
CA TYR A 60 -0.97 16.22 6.05
C TYR A 60 -2.02 17.32 6.05
N ASP A 61 -2.32 17.81 4.85
CA ASP A 61 -3.53 18.58 4.61
C ASP A 61 -4.69 17.66 4.15
N GLU A 62 -5.87 18.25 3.94
CA GLU A 62 -7.05 17.53 3.47
C GLU A 62 -6.81 16.86 2.10
N LYS A 63 -6.07 17.51 1.21
CA LYS A 63 -5.82 17.03 -0.16
C LYS A 63 -4.94 15.78 -0.14
N ILE A 64 -3.84 15.81 0.61
CA ILE A 64 -2.93 14.68 0.80
C ILE A 64 -3.68 13.54 1.48
N SER A 65 -4.43 13.84 2.54
CA SER A 65 -5.21 12.84 3.29
C SER A 65 -6.24 12.14 2.41
N LYS A 66 -6.98 12.90 1.58
CA LYS A 66 -7.96 12.34 0.63
C LYS A 66 -7.29 11.48 -0.44
N ARG A 67 -6.14 11.89 -0.97
CA ARG A 67 -5.39 11.11 -1.95
C ARG A 67 -4.98 9.75 -1.38
N ILE A 68 -4.31 9.75 -0.22
CA ILE A 68 -3.85 8.53 0.46
C ILE A 68 -5.04 7.61 0.78
N LEU A 69 -6.15 8.18 1.29
CA LEU A 69 -7.34 7.40 1.58
C LEU A 69 -7.96 6.77 0.33
N ASN A 70 -7.96 7.48 -0.80
CA ASN A 70 -8.48 6.95 -2.07
C ASN A 70 -7.58 5.82 -2.61
N GLU A 71 -6.27 5.97 -2.54
CA GLU A 71 -5.30 4.93 -2.91
C GLU A 71 -5.48 3.68 -2.03
N ALA A 72 -5.61 3.84 -0.70
CA ALA A 72 -5.87 2.73 0.20
C ALA A 72 -7.19 2.01 -0.12
N LYS A 73 -8.25 2.76 -0.43
CA LYS A 73 -9.55 2.20 -0.86
C LYS A 73 -9.43 1.45 -2.20
N GLU A 74 -8.66 1.99 -3.15
CA GLU A 74 -8.36 1.34 -4.43
C GLU A 74 -7.67 -0.02 -4.20
N ALA A 75 -6.62 -0.04 -3.38
CA ALA A 75 -5.89 -1.28 -3.06
C ALA A 75 -6.80 -2.34 -2.44
N VAL A 76 -7.65 -1.97 -1.46
CA VAL A 76 -8.61 -2.90 -0.85
C VAL A 76 -9.63 -3.42 -1.87
N LYS A 77 -10.14 -2.55 -2.75
CA LYS A 77 -11.06 -2.95 -3.81
C LYS A 77 -10.42 -3.98 -4.74
N LEU A 78 -9.22 -3.70 -5.26
CA LEU A 78 -8.49 -4.60 -6.15
C LEU A 78 -8.17 -5.93 -5.45
N MET A 79 -7.78 -5.88 -4.18
CA MET A 79 -7.52 -7.07 -3.38
C MET A 79 -8.76 -7.96 -3.30
N LYS A 80 -9.94 -7.39 -2.98
CA LYS A 80 -11.20 -8.15 -2.94
C LYS A 80 -11.51 -8.82 -4.27
N GLU A 81 -11.38 -8.10 -5.38
CA GLU A 81 -11.60 -8.64 -6.73
C GLU A 81 -10.62 -9.80 -7.07
N VAL A 82 -9.36 -9.69 -6.64
CA VAL A 82 -8.37 -10.76 -6.83
C VAL A 82 -8.72 -11.98 -6.00
N LEU A 83 -9.08 -11.79 -4.73
CA LEU A 83 -9.41 -12.86 -3.79
C LEU A 83 -10.67 -13.61 -4.20
N GLU A 84 -11.71 -12.90 -4.66
CA GLU A 84 -12.93 -13.51 -5.22
C GLU A 84 -12.66 -14.40 -6.43
N ARG A 85 -11.58 -14.13 -7.18
CA ARG A 85 -11.20 -14.92 -8.36
C ARG A 85 -10.38 -16.15 -8.01
N ILE A 86 -9.58 -16.09 -6.94
CA ILE A 86 -8.64 -17.14 -6.51
C ILE A 86 -9.30 -18.14 -5.55
N TRP A 87 -10.24 -17.70 -4.70
CA TRP A 87 -10.94 -18.56 -3.73
C TRP A 87 -12.26 -19.15 -4.23
N LYS A 88 -12.58 -18.97 -5.52
CA LYS A 88 -13.60 -19.74 -6.23
C LYS A 88 -12.95 -20.91 -6.94
#